data_AF-A0A9E5KHN3-F1
#
_entry.id   AF-A0A9E5KHN3-F1
#
_cell.length_a   1.000
_cell.length_b   1.000
_cell.length_c   1.000
_cell.angle_alpha   90.00
_cell.angle_beta   90.00
_cell.angle_gamma   90.00
#
_symmetry.space_group_name_H-M   'P 1'
#
loop_
_entity.id
_entity.type
_entity.pdbx_description
1 polymer ?
#
loop_
_entity_poly.entity_id
_entity_poly.type
_entity_poly.pdbx_seq_one_letter_code
_entity_poly.pdbx_strand_id
1 'polypeptide(L)' 'MAQLHNGKTEYELKEQMCEIGRRIYNRGFAAANDGNITVRLNEREYLCTPTMVSKGYMKP' A
#
# COMPACT_ATOMS: atom_id res chain seq x y z
N MET A 1 -10.56 14.97 -13.90
CA MET A 1 -11.25 14.55 -12.66
C MET A 1 -10.49 13.37 -12.10
N ALA A 2 -10.03 13.41 -10.85
CA ALA A 2 -9.33 12.28 -10.25
C ALA A 2 -10.29 11.09 -10.12
N GLN A 3 -9.86 9.91 -10.56
CA GLN A 3 -10.68 8.70 -10.49
C GLN A 3 -10.72 8.21 -9.03
N LEU A 4 -11.92 8.14 -8.45
CA LEU A 4 -12.10 7.73 -7.05
C LEU A 4 -12.36 6.21 -6.99
N HIS A 5 -11.61 5.50 -6.15
CA HIS A 5 -11.85 4.08 -5.85
C HIS A 5 -12.65 3.96 -4.54
N ASN A 6 -13.86 3.43 -4.61
CA ASN A 6 -14.78 3.36 -3.45
C ASN A 6 -14.88 4.70 -2.69
N GLY A 7 -14.92 5.82 -3.42
CA GLY A 7 -14.99 7.17 -2.84
C GLY A 7 -13.67 7.74 -2.30
N LYS A 8 -12.54 7.06 -2.49
CA LYS A 8 -11.20 7.51 -2.05
C LYS A 8 -10.32 7.92 -3.21
N THR A 9 -9.52 8.96 -3.00
CA THR A 9 -8.43 9.38 -3.87
C THR A 9 -7.26 8.40 -3.79
N GLU A 10 -6.39 8.41 -4.82
CA GLU A 10 -5.17 7.60 -4.80
C GLU A 10 -4.27 7.93 -3.60
N TYR A 11 -4.22 9.19 -3.18
CA TYR A 11 -3.44 9.61 -2.01
C TYR A 11 -3.97 8.97 -0.72
N GLU A 12 -5.28 9.00 -0.49
CA GLU A 12 -5.91 8.34 0.67
C GLU A 12 -5.69 6.81 0.67
N LEU A 13 -5.65 6.18 -0.51
CA LEU A 13 -5.30 4.76 -0.63
C LEU A 13 -3.83 4.52 -0.26
N LYS A 14 -2.91 5.39 -0.66
CA LYS A 14 -1.49 5.30 -0.29
C LYS A 14 -1.30 5.47 1.21
N GLU A 15 -2.02 6.39 1.85
CA GLU A 15 -2.00 6.54 3.31
C GLU A 15 -2.48 5.27 4.03
N GLN A 16 -3.58 4.67 3.56
CA GLN A 16 -4.09 3.41 4.09
C GLN A 16 -3.11 2.25 3.86
N MET A 17 -2.49 2.20 2.69
CA MET A 17 -1.48 1.20 2.35
C MET A 17 -0.24 1.31 3.27
N CYS A 18 0.21 2.52 3.58
CA CYS A 18 1.29 2.75 4.54
C CYS A 18 0.91 2.31 5.96
N GLU A 19 -0.33 2.56 6.38
CA GLU A 19 -0.83 2.12 7.69
C GLU A 19 -0.92 0.60 7.81
N ILE A 20 -1.41 -0.07 6.76
CA ILE A 20 -1.40 -1.54 6.69
C ILE A 20 0.05 -2.05 6.77
N GLY A 21 0.96 -1.41 6.03
CA GLY A 21 2.38 -1.78 6.05
C GLY A 21 3.03 -1.66 7.42
N ARG A 22 2.75 -0.59 8.17
CA ARG A 22 3.17 -0.42 9.57
C ARG A 22 2.64 -1.53 10.47
N ARG A 23 1.38 -1.93 10.33
CA ARG A 23 0.78 -3.01 11.13
C ARG A 23 1.41 -4.38 10.83
N ILE A 24 1.68 -4.69 9.56
CA ILE A 24 2.37 -5.92 9.15
C ILE A 24 3.78 -5.96 9.76
N TYR A 25 4.52 -4.86 9.64
CA TYR A 25 5.87 -4.73 10.21
C TYR A 25 5.88 -4.91 11.73
N ASN A 26 5.02 -4.17 12.45
CA ASN A 26 4.97 -4.20 13.91
C ASN A 26 4.57 -5.57 14.49
N ARG A 27 3.82 -6.38 13.72
CA ARG A 27 3.44 -7.74 14.12
C ARG A 27 4.47 -8.80 13.73
N GLY A 28 5.55 -8.42 13.06
CA GLY A 28 6.57 -9.36 12.58
C GLY A 28 6.08 -10.32 11.49
N PHE A 29 5.04 -9.94 10.74
CA PHE A 29 4.45 -10.81 9.71
C PHE A 29 5.24 -10.84 8.40
N ALA A 30 6.27 -10.00 8.26
CA ALA A 30 7.18 -9.98 7.12
C ALA A 30 8.63 -10.01 7.61
N ALA A 31 9.43 -10.91 7.04
CA ALA A 31 10.88 -10.93 7.27
C ALA A 31 11.53 -9.80 6.47
N ALA A 32 12.19 -8.85 7.14
CA ALA A 32 12.87 -7.72 6.53
C ALA A 32 12.02 -6.95 5.48
N ASN A 33 12.28 -7.18 4.19
CA ASN A 33 11.62 -6.52 3.06
C ASN A 33 10.67 -7.45 2.30
N ASP A 34 10.28 -8.59 2.85
CA ASP A 34 9.41 -9.58 2.19
C ASP A 34 7.95 -9.16 2.13
N GLY A 35 7.22 -9.74 1.17
CA GLY A 35 5.82 -9.43 0.86
C GLY A 35 5.66 -8.17 -0.02
N ASN A 36 4.46 -7.89 -0.48
CA ASN A 36 4.08 -6.64 -1.16
C ASN A 36 2.59 -6.38 -0.88
N ILE A 37 2.16 -5.11 -0.94
CA ILE A 37 0.74 -4.75 -0.86
C ILE A 37 0.32 -4.26 -2.24
N THR A 38 -0.85 -4.72 -2.70
CA THR A 38 -1.43 -4.32 -3.98
C THR A 38 -2.89 -3.95 -3.78
N VAL A 39 -3.30 -2.81 -4.32
CA VAL A 39 -4.68 -2.33 -4.34
C VAL A 39 -5.13 -2.25 -5.80
N ARG A 40 -6.25 -2.89 -6.14
CA ARG A 40 -6.86 -2.75 -7.46
C ARG A 40 -7.55 -1.40 -7.55
N LEU A 41 -7.12 -0.53 -8.47
CA LEU A 41 -7.73 0.79 -8.65
C LEU A 41 -8.96 0.69 -9.54
N ASN A 42 -8.82 0.00 -10.67
CA ASN A 42 -9.88 -0.24 -11.64
C ASN A 42 -9.65 -1.59 -12.36
N GLU A 43 -10.30 -1.80 -13.51
CA GLU A 43 -10.19 -3.06 -14.23
C GLU A 43 -8.78 -3.37 -14.75
N ARG A 44 -7.96 -2.34 -14.99
CA ARG A 44 -6.68 -2.43 -15.70
C ARG A 44 -5.48 -1.95 -14.88
N GLU A 45 -5.71 -1.22 -13.79
CA GLU A 45 -4.67 -0.58 -13.00
C GLU A 45 -4.64 -1.07 -11.55
N TYR A 46 -3.41 -1.21 -11.04
CA TYR A 46 -3.12 -1.61 -9.68
C TYR A 46 -2.08 -0.67 -9.09
N LEU A 47 -2.32 -0.26 -7.85
CA LEU A 47 -1.35 0.43 -7.02
C LEU A 47 -0.55 -0.62 -6.24
N CYS A 48 0.77 -0.60 -6.39
CA CYS A 48 1.66 -1.56 -5.76
C CYS A 48 2.70 -0.85 -4.88
N THR A 49 3.16 -1.53 -3.84
CA THR A 49 4.30 -1.06 -3.04
C THR A 49 5.60 -1.14 -3.83
N PRO A 50 6.58 -0.24 -3.60
CA PRO A 50 7.91 -0.36 -4.20
C PRO A 50 8.62 -1.65 -3.76
N THR A 51 9.35 -2.26 -4.69
CA THR A 51 10.16 -3.46 -4.42
C THR A 51 11.31 -3.14 -3.47
N MET A 52 11.68 -4.12 -2.62
CA MET A 52 12.76 -4.02 -1.61
C MET A 52 12.60 -2.89 -0.58
N VAL A 53 11.39 -2.35 -0.40
CA VAL A 53 11.08 -1.41 0.68
C VAL A 53 10.37 -2.14 1.81
N SER A 54 10.83 -1.93 3.04
CA SER A 54 10.15 -2.46 4.23
C SER A 54 8.83 -1.72 4.45
N LYS A 55 7.77 -2.50 4.69
CA LYS A 55 6.38 -2.02 4.67
C LYS A 55 6.11 -1.05 5.81
N GLY A 56 6.88 -1.15 6.90
CA GLY A 56 6.77 -0.25 8.04
C GLY A 56 7.25 1.17 7.77
N TYR A 57 8.01 1.38 6.69
CA TYR A 57 8.70 2.65 6.40
C TYR A 57 8.21 3.35 5.13
N MET A 58 7.15 2.84 4.52
CA MET A 58 6.55 3.44 3.33
C MET A 58 5.96 4.82 3.64
N LYS A 59 5.99 5.69 2.62
CA LYS A 59 5.36 7.02 2.63
C LYS A 59 4.49 7.18 1.37
N PRO A 60 3.42 7.98 1.41
CA PRO A 60 2.58 8.25 0.25
C PRO A 60 3.32 8.88 -0.93
#